data_AF-A0A6A7Z0V9-F1
#
_entry.id   AF-A0A6A7Z0V9-F1
#
_cell.length_a   1.000
_cell.length_b   1.000
_cell.length_c   1.000
_cell.angle_alpha   90.00
_cell.angle_beta   90.00
_cell.angle_gamma   90.00
#
_symmetry.space_group_name_H-M   'P 1'
#
loop_
_entity.id
_entity.type
_entity.pdbx_description
1 polymer ?
#
loop_
_entity_poly.entity_id
_entity_poly.type
_entity_poly.pdbx_seq_one_letter_code
_entity_poly.pdbx_strand_id
1 'polypeptide(L)'
;RIYALAAGYEDLNDHDGLRHDYALQTAVNRLQPLAGKSTLGRLEQQADRETVVQAHRLLWEHFIAQHDQAPAEIVLDFDATDVPVHGDQ
;
A
#
# COMPACT_ATOMS: atom_id res chain seq x y z
N ARG A 1 -9.04 0.64 -2.35
CA ARG A 1 -7.64 0.26 -2.14
C ARG A 1 -7.50 -0.62 -0.90
N ILE A 2 -7.73 -0.11 0.32
CA ILE A 2 -7.58 -0.89 1.56
C ILE A 2 -8.33 -2.24 1.55
N TYR A 3 -9.62 -2.26 1.20
CA TYR A 3 -10.37 -3.54 1.11
C TYR A 3 -9.91 -4.46 -0.03
N ALA A 4 -9.39 -3.90 -1.12
CA ALA A 4 -8.84 -4.70 -2.21
C ALA A 4 -7.54 -5.38 -1.74
N LEU A 5 -6.66 -4.62 -1.07
CA LEU A 5 -5.43 -5.15 -0.45
C LEU A 5 -5.75 -6.24 0.57
N ALA A 6 -6.73 -6.03 1.46
CA ALA A 6 -7.15 -7.02 2.43
C ALA A 6 -7.72 -8.30 1.79
N ALA A 7 -8.24 -8.20 0.55
CA ALA A 7 -8.74 -9.32 -0.23
C ALA A 7 -7.66 -9.95 -1.15
N GLY A 8 -6.41 -9.49 -1.08
CA GLY A 8 -5.28 -10.02 -1.86
C GLY A 8 -5.07 -9.38 -3.23
N TYR A 9 -5.75 -8.26 -3.53
CA TYR A 9 -5.55 -7.49 -4.77
C TYR A 9 -4.56 -6.35 -4.53
N GLU A 10 -3.29 -6.62 -4.86
CA GLU A 10 -2.16 -5.73 -4.60
C GLU A 10 -1.92 -4.75 -5.75
N ASP A 11 -2.17 -5.19 -6.99
CA ASP A 11 -1.80 -4.42 -8.16
C ASP A 11 -2.78 -3.28 -8.44
N LEU A 12 -2.24 -2.16 -8.91
CA LEU A 12 -3.09 -1.03 -9.30
C LEU A 12 -3.96 -1.38 -10.52
N ASN A 13 -3.52 -2.27 -11.41
CA ASN A 13 -4.29 -2.64 -12.60
C ASN A 13 -5.55 -3.46 -12.26
N ASP A 14 -5.58 -4.19 -11.14
CA ASP A 14 -6.77 -4.88 -10.64
C ASP A 14 -7.96 -3.92 -10.50
N HIS A 15 -7.66 -2.65 -10.17
CA HIS A 15 -8.67 -1.61 -10.01
C HIS A 15 -9.35 -1.17 -11.31
N ASP A 16 -8.89 -1.60 -12.49
CA ASP A 16 -9.67 -1.45 -13.73
C ASP A 16 -10.95 -2.30 -13.69
N GLY A 17 -10.87 -3.51 -13.12
CA GLY A 17 -12.02 -4.39 -12.93
C GLY A 17 -12.75 -4.14 -11.60
N LEU A 18 -12.01 -4.11 -10.50
CA LEU A 18 -12.55 -4.01 -9.14
C LEU A 18 -13.39 -2.76 -8.90
N ARG A 19 -13.20 -1.69 -9.70
CA ARG A 19 -14.04 -0.50 -9.61
C ARG A 19 -15.52 -0.76 -9.91
N HIS A 20 -15.83 -1.82 -10.64
CA HIS A 20 -17.18 -2.24 -10.98
C HIS A 20 -17.70 -3.39 -10.10
N ASP A 21 -16.88 -3.86 -9.14
CA ASP A 21 -17.29 -4.92 -8.22
C ASP A 21 -18.34 -4.42 -7.22
N TYR A 22 -19.52 -5.07 -7.21
CA TYR A 22 -20.63 -4.66 -6.35
C TYR A 22 -20.37 -4.92 -4.86
N ALA A 23 -19.59 -5.93 -4.51
CA ALA A 23 -19.26 -6.20 -3.12
C ALA A 23 -18.35 -5.10 -2.55
N LEU A 24 -17.32 -4.69 -3.31
CA LEU A 24 -16.45 -3.58 -2.94
C LEU A 24 -17.20 -2.25 -2.93
N GLN A 25 -18.07 -1.98 -3.90
CA GLN A 25 -18.92 -0.78 -3.90
C GLN A 25 -19.82 -0.73 -2.67
N THR A 26 -20.45 -1.85 -2.32
CA THR A 26 -21.29 -1.99 -1.13
C THR A 26 -20.48 -1.78 0.14
N ALA A 27 -19.29 -2.39 0.24
CA ALA A 27 -18.41 -2.28 1.41
C ALA A 27 -18.00 -0.82 1.71
N VAL A 28 -17.86 0.02 0.68
CA VAL A 28 -17.55 1.45 0.84
C VAL A 28 -18.78 2.36 0.73
N ASN A 29 -19.99 1.79 0.76
CA ASN A 29 -21.27 2.49 0.63
C ASN A 29 -21.31 3.45 -0.57
N ARG A 30 -21.08 2.90 -1.77
CA ARG A 30 -21.16 3.60 -3.05
C ARG A 30 -22.03 2.83 -4.02
N LEU A 31 -22.76 3.55 -4.86
CA LEU A 31 -23.62 3.01 -5.92
C LEU A 31 -23.11 3.40 -7.32
N GLN A 32 -21.84 3.79 -7.40
CA GLN A 32 -21.19 4.24 -8.62
C GLN A 32 -19.82 3.56 -8.74
N PRO A 33 -19.25 3.49 -9.97
CA PRO A 33 -17.91 2.95 -10.16
C PRO A 33 -16.89 3.61 -9.23
N LEU A 34 -16.06 2.79 -8.58
CA LEU A 34 -15.00 3.28 -7.69
C LEU A 34 -13.84 3.90 -8.48
N ALA A 35 -12.84 4.39 -7.74
CA ALA A 35 -11.59 4.86 -8.32
C ALA A 35 -10.87 3.70 -9.05
N GLY A 36 -10.51 3.93 -10.31
CA GLY A 36 -9.68 3.00 -11.10
C GLY A 36 -8.19 3.26 -10.94
N LYS A 37 -7.36 2.51 -11.68
CA LYS A 37 -5.89 2.54 -11.54
C LYS A 37 -5.27 3.93 -11.61
N SER A 38 -5.70 4.77 -12.55
CA SER A 38 -5.09 6.10 -12.74
C SER A 38 -5.40 7.06 -11.61
N THR A 39 -6.59 6.97 -11.00
CA THR A 39 -6.96 7.81 -9.86
C THR A 39 -6.21 7.38 -8.60
N LEU A 40 -6.12 6.06 -8.36
CA LEU A 40 -5.39 5.51 -7.22
C LEU A 40 -3.87 5.71 -7.36
N GLY A 41 -3.32 5.52 -8.55
CA GLY A 41 -1.90 5.78 -8.80
C GLY A 41 -1.53 7.25 -8.55
N ARG A 42 -2.36 8.21 -8.98
CA ARG A 42 -2.13 9.63 -8.63
C ARG A 42 -2.23 9.90 -7.14
N LEU A 43 -3.11 9.20 -6.42
CA LEU A 43 -3.22 9.31 -4.96
C LEU A 43 -1.95 8.79 -4.27
N GLU A 44 -1.43 7.63 -4.69
CA GLU A 44 -0.20 7.06 -4.13
C GLU A 44 1.01 7.96 -4.40
N GLN A 45 1.09 8.57 -5.59
CA GLN A 45 2.14 9.52 -5.97
C GLN A 45 2.07 10.88 -5.24
N GLN A 46 1.02 11.16 -4.45
CA GLN A 46 0.95 12.38 -3.63
C GLN A 46 1.72 12.25 -2.31
N ALA A 47 2.12 11.04 -1.92
CA ALA A 47 2.92 10.84 -0.73
C ALA A 47 4.29 11.49 -0.91
N ASP A 48 4.61 12.46 -0.06
CA ASP A 48 5.92 13.09 -0.01
C ASP A 48 6.85 12.37 0.98
N ARG A 49 8.10 12.83 1.05
CA ARG A 49 9.11 12.26 1.95
C ARG A 49 8.64 12.27 3.41
N GLU A 50 7.98 13.33 3.85
CA GLU A 50 7.49 13.42 5.23
C GLU A 50 6.44 12.34 5.50
N THR A 51 5.47 12.18 4.60
CA THR A 51 4.44 11.14 4.67
C THR A 51 5.06 9.74 4.77
N VAL A 52 6.07 9.45 3.94
CA VAL A 52 6.77 8.15 3.95
C VAL A 52 7.50 7.91 5.29
N VAL A 53 8.17 8.93 5.83
CA VAL A 53 8.86 8.82 7.13
C VAL A 53 7.86 8.61 8.27
N GLN A 54 6.72 9.30 8.26
CA GLN A 54 5.68 9.09 9.29
C GLN A 54 5.06 7.69 9.19
N ALA A 55 4.82 7.18 7.98
CA ALA A 55 4.34 5.81 7.79
C ALA A 55 5.34 4.78 8.35
N HIS A 56 6.64 4.95 8.10
CA HIS A 56 7.67 4.07 8.67
C HIS A 56 7.74 4.16 10.20
N ARG A 57 7.57 5.36 10.77
CA ARG A 57 7.50 5.52 12.23
C ARG A 57 6.34 4.71 12.82
N LEU A 58 5.15 4.77 12.21
CA LEU A 58 4.00 4.00 12.68
C LEU A 58 4.27 2.49 12.64
N LEU A 59 4.88 1.99 11.56
CA LEU A 59 5.27 0.58 11.46
C LEU A 59 6.27 0.19 12.56
N TRP A 60 7.24 1.05 12.84
CA TRP A 60 8.23 0.83 13.90
C TRP A 60 7.61 0.83 15.31
N GLU A 61 6.73 1.79 15.58
CA GLU A 61 5.99 1.85 16.86
C GLU A 61 5.13 0.61 17.06
N HIS A 62 4.44 0.14 16.00
CA HIS A 62 3.66 -1.09 16.07
C HIS A 62 4.53 -2.31 16.32
N PHE A 63 5.69 -2.41 15.64
CA PHE A 63 6.66 -3.48 15.85
C PHE A 63 7.13 -3.53 17.31
N ILE A 64 7.52 -2.38 17.88
CA ILE A 64 7.95 -2.31 19.29
C ILE A 64 6.82 -2.73 20.22
N ALA A 65 5.59 -2.23 20.00
CA ALA A 65 4.45 -2.52 20.85
C ALA A 65 4.05 -4.01 20.87
N GLN A 66 4.43 -4.77 19.83
CA GLN A 66 4.20 -6.22 19.77
C GLN A 66 5.21 -7.04 20.59
N HIS A 67 6.27 -6.43 21.12
CA HIS A 67 7.33 -7.11 21.87
C HIS A 67 7.33 -6.68 23.35
N ASP A 68 6.97 -7.60 24.25
CA ASP A 68 6.99 -7.35 25.70
C ASP A 68 8.41 -7.10 26.25
N GLN A 69 9.44 -7.60 25.56
CA GLN A 69 10.85 -7.42 25.88
C GLN A 69 11.65 -7.13 24.61
N ALA A 70 12.74 -6.40 24.75
CA ALA A 70 13.62 -6.09 23.62
C ALA A 70 14.18 -7.38 23.00
N PRO A 71 14.08 -7.56 21.67
CA PRO A 71 14.69 -8.70 21.01
C PRO A 71 16.22 -8.61 21.08
N ALA A 72 16.89 -9.76 21.04
CA ALA A 72 18.36 -9.81 21.07
C ALA A 72 18.99 -9.22 19.80
N GLU A 73 18.28 -9.27 18.67
CA GLU A 73 18.72 -8.80 17.37
C GLU A 73 17.53 -8.28 16.57
N ILE A 74 17.77 -7.27 15.73
CA ILE A 74 16.81 -6.77 14.74
C ILE A 74 17.52 -6.77 13.40
N VAL A 75 16.98 -7.54 12.45
CA VAL A 75 17.45 -7.57 11.07
C VAL A 75 16.63 -6.58 10.26
N LEU A 76 17.30 -5.60 9.66
CA LEU A 76 16.69 -4.63 8.77
C LEU A 76 17.02 -5.01 7.34
N ASP A 77 16.00 -5.39 6.59
CA ASP A 77 16.12 -5.63 5.15
C ASP A 77 15.79 -4.34 4.40
N PHE A 78 16.71 -3.88 3.56
CA PHE A 78 16.57 -2.64 2.80
C PHE A 78 16.69 -2.96 1.31
N ASP A 79 15.55 -2.97 0.61
CA ASP A 79 15.54 -3.05 -0.84
C ASP A 79 15.91 -1.70 -1.46
N ALA A 80 17.03 -1.68 -2.21
CA ALA A 80 17.37 -0.53 -3.04
C ALA A 80 16.53 -0.59 -4.34
N THR A 81 15.42 0.14 -4.37
CA THR A 81 14.52 0.23 -5.53
C THR A 81 14.99 1.20 -6.62
N ASP A 82 16.14 1.86 -6.44
CA ASP A 82 16.78 2.71 -7.47
C ASP A 82 17.50 1.87 -8.55
N VAL A 83 16.77 0.90 -9.13
CA VAL A 83 17.23 0.22 -10.35
C VAL A 83 16.81 1.09 -11.53
N PRO A 84 17.75 1.64 -12.32
CA PRO A 84 17.41 2.36 -13.53
C PRO A 84 16.56 1.47 -14.44
N VAL A 85 15.45 2.01 -14.95
CA VAL A 85 14.47 1.32 -15.80
C VAL A 85 15.02 0.94 -17.21
N HIS A 86 16.34 0.96 -17.39
CA HIS A 86 17.06 0.78 -18.65
C HIS A 86 18.18 -0.28 -18.53
N GLY A 87 17.98 -1.31 -17.69
CA GLY A 87 18.73 -2.57 -17.84
C GLY A 87 17.97 -3.48 -18.80
N ASP A 88 18.69 -4.20 -19.67
CA ASP A 88 18.17 -5.18 -20.63
C ASP A 88 17.37 -6.33 -19.95
N GLN A 89 16.16 -6.02 -19.47
CA GLN A 89 15.18 -6.96 -18.92
C GLN A 89 14.20 -7.40 -20.01
#